data_AF-A0A3A4NRH7-F1
#
_entry.id   AF-A0A3A4NRH7-F1
#
_cell.length_a   1.000
_cell.length_b   1.000
_cell.length_c   1.000
_cell.angle_alpha   90.00
_cell.angle_beta   90.00
_cell.angle_gamma   90.00
#
_symmetry.space_group_name_H-M   'P 1'
#
loop_
_entity.id
_entity.type
_entity.pdbx_description
1 polymer ?
#
loop_
_entity_poly.entity_id
_entity_poly.type
_entity_poly.pdbx_seq_one_letter_code
_entity_poly.pdbx_strand_id
1 'polypeptide(L)' 'MAKEYRVYKVDYMTKMKIPIGTVKERRIKARPESNHLGLMKLARRMYGKTMEDQLKIILGEELVA' A
#
# COMPACT_ATOMS: atom_id res chain seq x y z
N MET A 1 9.64 -2.66 15.69
CA MET A 1 9.71 -3.46 14.45
C MET A 1 9.22 -2.61 13.29
N ALA A 2 9.84 -2.73 12.12
CA ALA A 2 9.35 -2.03 10.92
C ALA A 2 8.07 -2.73 10.45
N LYS A 3 6.99 -1.97 10.24
CA LYS A 3 5.70 -2.52 9.83
C LYS A 3 5.67 -2.71 8.32
N GLU A 4 5.33 -3.89 7.84
CA GLU A 4 5.20 -4.18 6.42
C GLU A 4 3.73 -4.27 6.03
N TYR A 5 3.34 -3.75 4.87
CA TYR A 5 1.96 -3.75 4.40
C TYR A 5 1.89 -4.31 2.99
N ARG A 6 0.89 -5.14 2.72
CA ARG A 6 0.67 -5.66 1.38
C ARG A 6 0.02 -4.61 0.49
N VAL A 7 0.46 -4.54 -0.76
CA VAL A 7 -0.08 -3.62 -1.77
C VAL A 7 -0.88 -4.44 -2.77
N TYR A 8 -2.05 -3.90 -3.13
CA TYR A 8 -2.92 -4.50 -4.13
C TYR A 8 -3.23 -3.51 -5.25
N LYS A 9 -3.45 -4.06 -6.43
CA LYS A 9 -4.08 -3.37 -7.56
C LYS A 9 -5.51 -3.87 -7.68
N VAL A 10 -6.45 -2.94 -7.71
CA VAL A 10 -7.86 -3.24 -7.94
C VAL A 10 -8.09 -3.36 -9.44
N ASP A 11 -8.58 -4.52 -9.86
CA ASP A 11 -9.18 -4.70 -11.17
C ASP A 11 -10.67 -4.36 -11.07
N TYR A 12 -11.10 -3.27 -11.71
CA TYR A 12 -12.50 -2.84 -11.68
C TYR A 12 -13.43 -3.73 -12.50
N MET A 13 -12.91 -4.46 -13.50
CA MET A 13 -13.72 -5.35 -14.34
C MET A 13 -14.13 -6.58 -13.54
N THR A 14 -13.17 -7.18 -12.84
CA THR A 14 -13.38 -8.40 -12.05
C THR A 14 -13.69 -8.13 -10.58
N LYS A 15 -13.60 -6.86 -10.15
CA LYS A 15 -13.71 -6.40 -8.75
C LYS A 15 -12.73 -7.10 -7.80
N MET A 16 -11.62 -7.63 -8.32
CA MET A 16 -10.63 -8.36 -7.54
C MET A 16 -9.47 -7.46 -7.08
N LYS A 17 -8.88 -7.84 -5.95
CA LYS A 17 -7.64 -7.24 -5.44
C LYS A 17 -6.47 -8.15 -5.80
N ILE A 18 -5.64 -7.71 -6.75
CA ILE A 18 -4.47 -8.46 -7.20
C ILE A 18 -3.26 -8.01 -6.37
N PRO A 19 -2.58 -8.90 -5.63
CA PRO A 19 -1.39 -8.52 -4.86
C PRO A 19 -0.25 -8.15 -5.82
N ILE A 20 0.36 -6.99 -5.62
CA ILE A 20 1.42 -6.47 -6.50
C ILE A 20 2.76 -6.23 -5.78
N GLY A 21 2.77 -6.27 -4.44
CA GLY A 21 4.01 -6.15 -3.66
C GLY A 21 3.76 -5.72 -2.22
N THR A 22 4.76 -5.09 -1.60
CA THR A 22 4.71 -4.63 -0.22
C THR A 22 5.35 -3.25 -0.04
N VAL A 23 4.93 -2.52 0.98
CA VAL A 23 5.59 -1.30 1.44
C VAL A 23 5.95 -1.42 2.91
N LYS A 24 7.13 -0.91 3.28
CA LYS A 24 7.63 -0.94 4.66
C LYS A 24 7.58 0.45 5.27
N GLU A 25 6.94 0.57 6.43
CA GLU A 25 7.05 1.75 7.28
C GLU A 25 8.42 1.71 7.98
N ARG A 26 9.31 2.60 7.54
CA ARG A 26 10.68 2.70 8.06
C ARG A 26 10.76 3.51 9.36
N ARG A 27 9.72 4.27 9.74
CA ARG A 27 9.75 5.07 10.96
C ARG A 27 9.66 4.17 12.19
N ILE A 28 10.68 4.30 13.04
CA ILE A 28 10.82 3.54 14.30
C ILE A 28 9.97 4.15 15.43
N LYS A 29 9.68 5.46 15.38
CA LYS A 29 8.83 6.13 16.37
C LYS A 29 7.36 5.79 16.12
N ALA A 30 6.80 4.98 17.01
CA ALA A 30 5.37 4.73 17.09
C ALA A 30 4.65 6.05 17.41
N ARG A 31 4.06 6.69 16.40
CA ARG A 31 2.88 7.52 16.66
C ARG A 31 1.71 6.56 16.92
N PRO A 32 0.74 6.93 17.76
CA PRO A 32 -0.45 6.10 17.97
C PRO A 32 -1.22 5.85 16.67
N GLU A 33 -1.11 6.77 15.71
CA GLU A 33 -1.74 6.67 14.40
C GLU A 33 -0.81 6.05 13.35
N SER A 34 -1.32 5.03 12.65
CA SER A 34 -0.66 4.48 11.47
C SER A 34 -0.56 5.55 10.37
N ASN A 35 0.60 5.67 9.73
CA ASN A 35 0.82 6.59 8.60
C ASN A 35 0.25 6.02 7.29
N HIS A 36 -0.99 5.51 7.35
CA HIS A 36 -1.63 4.77 6.26
C HIS A 36 -1.69 5.61 4.97
N LEU A 37 -2.01 6.91 5.08
CA LEU A 37 -2.05 7.81 3.93
C LEU A 37 -0.67 7.99 3.28
N GLY A 38 0.39 8.11 4.07
CA GLY A 38 1.76 8.23 3.57
C GLY A 38 2.20 6.95 2.85
N LEU A 39 1.89 5.80 3.43
CA LEU A 39 2.18 4.49 2.85
C LEU A 39 1.38 4.24 1.57
N MET A 40 0.11 4.66 1.52
CA MET A 40 -0.71 4.59 0.32
C MET A 40 -0.14 5.47 -0.80
N LYS A 41 0.24 6.73 -0.49
CA LYS A 41 0.89 7.62 -1.47
C LYS A 41 2.20 7.02 -1.99
N LEU A 42 2.99 6.39 -1.12
CA LEU A 42 4.22 5.71 -1.50
C LEU A 42 3.94 4.51 -2.41
N ALA A 43 2.99 3.64 -2.04
CA ALA A 43 2.58 2.49 -2.85
C ALA A 43 2.11 2.91 -4.25
N ARG A 44 1.31 3.97 -4.34
CA ARG A 44 0.87 4.55 -5.63
C ARG A 44 2.05 4.99 -6.49
N ARG A 45 3.02 5.71 -5.91
CA ARG A 45 4.22 6.15 -6.62
C ARG A 45 5.13 5.00 -7.06
N MET A 46 5.24 3.95 -6.26
CA MET A 46 6.11 2.81 -6.59
C MET A 46 5.52 1.88 -7.64
N TYR A 47 4.21 1.64 -7.59
CA TYR A 47 3.57 0.62 -8.41
C TYR A 47 2.71 1.17 -9.57
N GLY A 48 2.33 2.45 -9.52
CA GLY A 48 1.42 3.05 -10.49
C GLY A 48 2.15 3.74 -11.63
N LYS A 49 1.81 3.38 -12.88
CA LYS A 49 2.44 3.95 -14.09
C LYS A 49 1.78 5.24 -14.58
N THR A 50 0.47 5.37 -14.37
CA THR A 50 -0.33 6.54 -14.76
C THR A 50 -1.19 7.01 -13.58
N MET A 51 -1.79 8.20 -13.68
CA MET A 51 -2.65 8.71 -12.61
C MET A 51 -3.85 7.79 -12.35
N GLU A 52 -4.48 7.25 -13.40
CA GLU A 52 -5.57 6.28 -13.28
C GLU A 52 -5.12 4.96 -12.64
N ASP A 53 -3.91 4.51 -12.98
CA ASP A 53 -3.32 3.29 -12.42
C ASP A 53 -3.03 3.45 -10.92
N GLN A 54 -2.59 4.64 -10.52
CA GLN A 54 -2.38 5.00 -9.12
C GLN A 54 -3.69 4.96 -8.31
N LEU A 55 -4.81 5.36 -8.90
CA LEU A 55 -6.11 5.29 -8.20
C LEU A 55 -6.55 3.85 -7.92
N LYS A 56 -6.13 2.90 -8.76
CA LYS A 56 -6.38 1.46 -8.59
C LYS A 56 -5.50 0.82 -7.52
N ILE A 57 -4.46 1.50 -7.05
CA ILE A 57 -3.56 0.95 -6.04
C ILE A 57 -4.07 1.27 -4.63
N ILE A 58 -4.17 0.22 -3.83
CA ILE A 58 -4.63 0.27 -2.44
C ILE A 58 -3.63 -0.42 -1.51
N LEU A 59 -3.58 0.06 -0.27
CA LEU A 59 -2.87 -0.59 0.81
C LEU A 59 -3.81 -1.61 1.47
N GLY A 60 -3.31 -2.81 1.73
CA GLY A 60 -4.05 -3.83 2.49
C GLY A 60 -3.47 -4.01 3.89
N GLU A 61 -3.52 -5.25 4.36
CA GLU A 61 -3.21 -5.61 5.74
C GLU A 61 -1.71 -5.47 6.07
N GLU A 62 -1.45 -5.21 7.36
CA GLU A 62 -0.11 -5.27 7.93
C GLU A 62 0.35 -6.74 7.96
N LEU A 63 1.46 -7.03 7.31
CA LEU A 63 2.15 -8.30 7.41
C LEU A 63 2.93 -8.28 8.72
N VAL A 64 2.36 -8.92 9.75
CA VAL A 64 3.05 -9.17 11.01
C VAL A 64 4.00 -10.33 10.78
N ALA A 65 5.31 -10.06 10.80
CA ALA A 65 6.36 -11.05 10.91
C ALA A 65 6.84 -11.12 12.36
#